data_AF-A0A6A4QNA1-F1
#
_entry.id   AF-A0A6A4QNA1-F1
#
_cell.length_a   1.000
_cell.length_b   1.000
_cell.length_c   1.000
_cell.angle_alpha   90.00
_cell.angle_beta   90.00
_cell.angle_gamma   90.00
#
_symmetry.space_group_name_H-M   'P 1'
#
loop_
_entity.id
_entity.type
_entity.pdbx_description
1 polymer ?
#
loop_
_entity_poly.entity_id
_entity_poly.type
_entity_poly.pdbx_seq_one_letter_code
_entity_poly.pdbx_strand_id
1 'polypeptide(L)'
;MGRYNPLLHGHLRISLSLRKPNLFWVSAAAPLTSVILSTILVFLLRNKVHKIAIIGELPKGVNPPSSNMLYFSGPYLALAIKTGLVTGILSLTEGIAVGRTFATIKNYQVDGNKEMMAIGLMNIAGSCSSCYVTSGSFSRSAVNYNAGAQTTVSNIIMASAVLVTLLFLMPLFYYTPNLVLASIIITAVIGLIDYQAAYKLWKVDKLDCLACLCSFFGVLFISVPLGLGIAVAISVIKILLHVSRPNTRVLGNIPGTLIFRNVNQYREALRIPSFLILAVESPIYFANSTYLQERILRWVREEEERIEANKENTLKCIILDMTGTSVHVPLELQTVTAIDTNGMDTVSELRKILEKRSLQFVLANPVGNVMEKLHQANILDSFGLKGVYLTVAEAVADISSSFKPQP
;
A
#
# COMPACT_ATOMS: atom_id res chain seq x y z
N MET A 1 -16.40 25.92 -4.83
CA MET A 1 -17.21 24.68 -4.77
C MET A 1 -17.25 24.05 -6.17
N GLY A 2 -16.30 23.17 -6.48
CA GLY A 2 -16.29 22.39 -7.72
C GLY A 2 -16.09 20.92 -7.35
N ARG A 3 -17.08 20.07 -7.64
CA ARG A 3 -16.99 18.62 -7.38
C ARG A 3 -16.02 18.02 -8.39
N TYR A 4 -14.84 17.62 -7.92
CA TYR A 4 -13.87 16.84 -8.65
C TYR A 4 -14.39 15.40 -8.77
N ASN A 5 -14.62 14.91 -9.99
CA ASN A 5 -15.15 13.57 -10.25
C ASN A 5 -14.04 12.72 -10.89
N PRO A 6 -13.38 11.79 -10.17
CA PRO A 6 -12.14 11.16 -10.64
C PRO A 6 -12.34 9.83 -11.40
N LEU A 7 -13.44 9.65 -12.12
CA LEU A 7 -13.82 8.35 -12.74
C LEU A 7 -13.84 8.33 -14.27
N LEU A 8 -13.12 9.24 -14.92
CA LEU A 8 -13.04 9.27 -16.38
C LEU A 8 -11.57 9.40 -16.77
N HIS A 9 -10.93 8.26 -17.03
CA HIS A 9 -10.22 7.98 -18.28
C HIS A 9 -9.22 6.84 -18.11
N GLY A 10 -9.15 5.97 -19.13
CA GLY A 10 -8.24 4.83 -19.13
C GLY A 10 -8.79 3.55 -19.77
N HIS A 11 -9.72 3.60 -20.74
CA HIS A 11 -10.21 2.37 -21.37
C HIS A 11 -10.57 2.53 -22.84
N LEU A 12 -9.62 2.20 -23.73
CA LEU A 12 -9.87 2.14 -25.18
C LEU A 12 -10.75 0.93 -25.60
N ARG A 13 -11.14 0.05 -24.68
CA ARG A 13 -12.10 -1.04 -24.94
C ARG A 13 -13.41 -0.93 -24.17
N ILE A 14 -13.46 -0.28 -22.99
CA ILE A 14 -14.75 0.03 -22.38
C ILE A 14 -15.41 1.30 -22.94
N SER A 15 -14.77 2.02 -23.86
CA SER A 15 -15.38 3.21 -24.48
C SER A 15 -16.62 2.93 -25.33
N LEU A 16 -16.81 1.70 -25.85
CA LEU A 16 -18.02 1.31 -26.58
C LEU A 16 -19.17 0.92 -25.64
N SER A 17 -18.87 0.23 -24.53
CA SER A 17 -19.87 -0.17 -23.52
C SER A 17 -20.32 1.02 -22.64
N LEU A 18 -19.40 1.92 -22.29
CA LEU A 18 -19.72 3.13 -21.53
C LEU A 18 -20.40 4.23 -22.38
N ARG A 19 -20.24 4.24 -23.71
CA ARG A 19 -20.94 5.21 -24.59
C ARG A 19 -22.40 4.87 -24.83
N LYS A 20 -22.78 3.58 -24.80
CA LYS A 20 -24.17 3.13 -25.01
C LYS A 20 -24.43 1.85 -24.19
N PRO A 21 -25.12 1.93 -23.03
CA PRO A 21 -25.42 0.76 -22.20
C PRO A 21 -26.23 -0.32 -22.95
N ASN A 22 -26.95 0.06 -24.01
CA ASN A 22 -27.75 -0.85 -24.85
C ASN A 22 -26.90 -1.81 -25.72
N LEU A 23 -25.58 -1.60 -25.84
CA LEU A 23 -24.67 -2.47 -26.62
C LEU A 23 -23.87 -3.46 -25.76
N PHE A 24 -24.15 -3.54 -24.44
CA PHE A 24 -23.49 -4.47 -23.52
C PHE A 24 -23.58 -5.94 -24.00
N TRP A 25 -24.74 -6.35 -24.49
CA TRP A 25 -24.98 -7.71 -25.01
C TRP A 25 -24.06 -8.08 -26.17
N VAL A 26 -23.70 -7.12 -27.03
CA VAL A 26 -22.77 -7.35 -28.15
C VAL A 26 -21.37 -7.63 -27.62
N SER A 27 -20.92 -6.90 -26.58
CA SER A 27 -19.61 -7.13 -25.96
C SER A 27 -19.57 -8.43 -25.13
N ALA A 28 -20.66 -8.79 -24.47
CA ALA A 28 -20.76 -10.01 -23.67
C ALA A 28 -20.87 -11.27 -24.53
N ALA A 29 -21.58 -11.19 -25.66
CA ALA A 29 -21.72 -12.30 -26.61
C ALA A 29 -20.54 -12.42 -27.58
N ALA A 30 -19.68 -11.40 -27.70
CA ALA A 30 -18.56 -11.39 -28.66
C ALA A 30 -17.62 -12.60 -28.55
N PRO A 31 -17.17 -13.05 -27.36
CA PRO A 31 -16.30 -14.23 -27.27
C PRO A 31 -17.00 -15.51 -27.72
N LEU A 32 -18.25 -15.71 -27.29
CA LEU A 32 -19.03 -16.90 -27.63
C LEU A 32 -19.37 -16.96 -29.13
N THR A 33 -19.83 -15.84 -29.69
CA THR A 33 -20.14 -15.71 -31.13
C THR A 33 -18.88 -15.87 -31.98
N SER A 34 -17.74 -15.33 -31.54
CA SER A 34 -16.46 -15.53 -32.20
C SER A 34 -16.08 -17.01 -32.23
N VAL A 35 -16.20 -17.74 -31.10
CA VAL A 35 -15.95 -19.19 -31.07
C VAL A 35 -16.90 -19.93 -32.02
N ILE A 36 -18.22 -19.69 -31.94
CA ILE A 36 -19.21 -20.37 -32.78
C ILE A 36 -18.94 -20.14 -34.27
N LEU A 37 -18.78 -18.88 -34.69
CA LEU A 37 -18.58 -18.53 -36.09
C LEU A 37 -17.28 -19.14 -36.64
N SER A 38 -16.22 -19.10 -35.82
CA SER A 38 -14.92 -19.63 -36.21
C SER A 38 -14.92 -21.15 -36.31
N THR A 39 -15.57 -21.84 -35.37
CA THR A 39 -15.72 -23.29 -35.40
C THR A 39 -16.53 -23.73 -36.63
N ILE A 40 -17.62 -23.02 -36.97
CA ILE A 40 -18.39 -23.28 -38.20
C ILE A 40 -17.53 -23.05 -39.44
N LEU A 41 -16.79 -21.95 -39.50
CA LEU A 41 -15.96 -21.60 -40.65
C LEU A 41 -14.83 -22.63 -40.87
N VAL A 42 -14.16 -23.06 -39.79
CA VAL A 42 -13.13 -24.11 -39.85
C VAL A 42 -13.73 -25.46 -40.23
N PHE A 43 -14.93 -25.78 -39.73
CA PHE A 43 -15.64 -26.99 -40.10
C PHE A 43 -15.97 -27.03 -41.62
N LEU A 44 -16.47 -25.93 -42.17
CA LEU A 44 -16.79 -25.82 -43.60
C LEU A 44 -15.53 -25.83 -44.50
N LEU A 45 -14.43 -25.25 -44.02
CA LEU A 45 -13.18 -25.13 -44.76
C LEU A 45 -12.20 -26.29 -44.48
N ARG A 46 -12.62 -27.33 -43.76
CA ARG A 46 -11.79 -28.48 -43.35
C ARG A 46 -11.01 -29.11 -44.51
N ASN A 47 -11.62 -29.20 -45.69
CA ASN A 47 -11.02 -29.83 -46.87
C ASN A 47 -10.07 -28.90 -47.64
N LYS A 48 -10.07 -27.59 -47.34
CA LYS A 48 -9.29 -26.57 -48.06
C LYS A 48 -8.13 -26.02 -47.23
N VAL A 49 -8.16 -26.15 -45.90
CA VAL A 49 -7.16 -25.53 -45.01
C VAL A 49 -6.70 -26.50 -43.92
N HIS A 50 -5.77 -27.41 -44.27
CA HIS A 50 -5.22 -28.41 -43.34
C HIS A 50 -4.17 -27.85 -42.35
N LYS A 51 -3.82 -26.56 -42.42
CA LYS A 51 -2.75 -25.96 -41.60
C LYS A 51 -3.25 -25.21 -40.35
N ILE A 52 -4.55 -25.12 -40.11
CA ILE A 52 -5.08 -24.43 -38.92
C ILE A 52 -5.02 -25.37 -37.71
N ALA A 53 -4.30 -24.96 -36.66
CA ALA A 53 -4.26 -25.67 -35.41
C ALA A 53 -5.63 -25.58 -34.70
N ILE A 54 -6.25 -26.74 -34.50
CA ILE A 54 -7.52 -26.91 -33.77
C ILE A 54 -7.28 -27.57 -32.41
N ILE A 55 -8.26 -27.45 -31.51
CA ILE A 55 -8.18 -28.05 -30.17
C ILE A 55 -8.12 -29.58 -30.24
N GLY A 56 -8.97 -30.22 -31.05
CA GLY A 56 -9.06 -31.68 -31.15
C GLY A 56 -9.95 -32.32 -30.08
N GLU A 57 -9.67 -33.58 -29.74
CA GLU A 57 -10.47 -34.33 -28.77
C GLU A 57 -10.27 -33.81 -27.35
N LEU A 58 -11.38 -33.50 -26.68
CA LEU A 58 -11.41 -33.13 -25.28
C LEU A 58 -12.10 -34.22 -24.46
N PRO A 59 -11.60 -34.54 -23.25
CA PRO A 59 -12.27 -35.47 -22.36
C PRO A 59 -13.66 -34.94 -22.00
N LYS A 60 -14.68 -35.81 -22.13
CA LYS A 60 -16.06 -35.47 -21.79
C LYS A 60 -16.35 -35.83 -20.33
N GLY A 61 -17.19 -35.04 -19.68
CA GLY A 61 -17.64 -35.28 -18.32
C GLY A 61 -16.78 -34.60 -17.24
N VAL A 62 -17.01 -35.01 -16.00
CA VAL A 62 -16.34 -34.46 -14.81
C VAL A 62 -15.20 -35.39 -14.41
N ASN A 63 -14.09 -34.81 -13.94
CA ASN A 63 -12.97 -35.58 -13.41
C ASN A 63 -13.42 -36.42 -12.21
N PRO A 64 -12.90 -37.65 -12.05
CA PRO A 64 -13.19 -38.46 -10.88
C PRO A 64 -12.63 -37.80 -9.60
N PRO A 65 -13.19 -38.12 -8.42
CA PRO A 65 -12.65 -37.65 -7.15
C PRO A 65 -11.17 -38.02 -6.99
N SER A 66 -10.34 -37.06 -6.62
CA SER A 66 -8.89 -37.19 -6.49
C SER A 66 -8.39 -37.14 -5.05
N SER A 67 -9.28 -37.31 -4.06
CA SER A 67 -8.89 -37.37 -2.63
C SER A 67 -7.82 -38.42 -2.35
N ASN A 68 -7.84 -39.54 -3.09
CA ASN A 68 -6.91 -40.65 -2.94
C ASN A 68 -5.54 -40.38 -3.60
N MET A 69 -5.41 -39.29 -4.36
CA MET A 69 -4.18 -38.88 -5.07
C MET A 69 -3.39 -37.81 -4.31
N LEU A 70 -3.72 -37.57 -3.03
CA LEU A 70 -3.02 -36.63 -2.17
C LEU A 70 -1.81 -37.32 -1.51
N TYR A 71 -0.62 -37.01 -2.02
CA TYR A 71 0.63 -37.58 -1.51
C TYR A 71 1.29 -36.64 -0.49
N PHE A 72 1.43 -37.11 0.75
CA PHE A 72 2.13 -36.41 1.83
C PHE A 72 3.56 -36.90 2.05
N SER A 73 4.10 -37.67 1.11
CA SER A 73 5.43 -38.27 1.19
C SER A 73 6.01 -38.45 -0.21
N GLY A 74 7.33 -38.39 -0.32
CA GLY A 74 8.05 -38.60 -1.57
C GLY A 74 8.99 -37.45 -1.97
N PRO A 75 9.78 -37.65 -3.04
CA PRO A 75 10.84 -36.72 -3.44
C PRO A 75 10.31 -35.35 -3.90
N TYR A 76 9.06 -35.28 -4.37
CA TYR A 76 8.45 -34.06 -4.89
C TYR A 76 7.68 -33.25 -3.83
N LEU A 77 7.55 -33.74 -2.59
CA LEU A 77 6.75 -33.08 -1.55
C LEU A 77 7.28 -31.68 -1.23
N ALA A 78 8.59 -31.52 -1.08
CA ALA A 78 9.20 -30.22 -0.81
C ALA A 78 8.96 -29.21 -1.94
N LEU A 79 9.02 -29.69 -3.20
CA LEU A 79 8.72 -28.85 -4.37
C LEU A 79 7.23 -28.48 -4.42
N ALA A 80 6.34 -29.42 -4.10
CA ALA A 80 4.89 -29.19 -4.03
C ALA A 80 4.52 -28.17 -2.93
N ILE A 81 5.13 -28.26 -1.75
CA ILE A 81 4.92 -27.29 -0.66
C ILE A 81 5.42 -25.90 -1.09
N LYS A 82 6.62 -25.82 -1.67
CA LYS A 82 7.19 -24.55 -2.16
C LYS A 82 6.30 -23.91 -3.23
N THR A 83 5.85 -24.69 -4.22
CA THR A 83 4.99 -24.19 -5.29
C THR A 83 3.58 -23.84 -4.79
N GLY A 84 3.02 -24.63 -3.87
CA GLY A 84 1.74 -24.37 -3.21
C GLY A 84 1.76 -23.08 -2.40
N LEU A 85 2.83 -22.82 -1.64
CA LEU A 85 2.98 -21.57 -0.88
C LEU A 85 3.03 -20.36 -1.81
N VAL A 86 3.84 -20.42 -2.87
CA VAL A 86 3.99 -19.32 -3.84
C VAL A 86 2.67 -19.07 -4.57
N THR A 87 2.05 -20.10 -5.12
CA THR A 87 0.78 -19.97 -5.85
C THR A 87 -0.39 -19.59 -4.96
N GLY A 88 -0.40 -20.02 -3.69
CA GLY A 88 -1.38 -19.62 -2.69
C GLY A 88 -1.31 -18.13 -2.37
N ILE A 89 -0.11 -17.58 -2.15
CA ILE A 89 0.10 -16.14 -1.92
C ILE A 89 -0.34 -15.33 -3.14
N LEU A 90 -0.01 -15.79 -4.35
CA LEU A 90 -0.43 -15.14 -5.60
C LEU A 90 -1.95 -15.16 -5.75
N SER A 91 -2.57 -16.32 -5.52
CA SER A 91 -4.04 -16.49 -5.59
C SER A 91 -4.75 -15.59 -4.59
N LEU A 92 -4.25 -15.49 -3.35
CA LEU A 92 -4.82 -14.62 -2.34
C LEU A 92 -4.67 -13.13 -2.71
N THR A 93 -3.50 -12.75 -3.20
CA THR A 93 -3.23 -11.35 -3.59
C THR A 93 -4.11 -10.92 -4.76
N GLU A 94 -4.24 -11.75 -5.79
CA GLU A 94 -5.13 -11.51 -6.93
C GLU A 94 -6.60 -11.46 -6.48
N GLY A 95 -7.05 -12.43 -5.68
CA GLY A 95 -8.42 -12.48 -5.17
C GLY A 95 -8.81 -11.24 -4.35
N ILE A 96 -7.96 -10.83 -3.39
CA ILE A 96 -8.20 -9.63 -2.58
C ILE A 96 -8.17 -8.36 -3.44
N ALA A 97 -7.26 -8.27 -4.41
CA ALA A 97 -7.18 -7.11 -5.31
C ALA A 97 -8.47 -6.95 -6.14
N VAL A 98 -8.98 -8.05 -6.71
CA VAL A 98 -10.24 -8.07 -7.45
C VAL A 98 -11.41 -7.72 -6.52
N GLY A 99 -11.49 -8.37 -5.35
CA GLY A 99 -12.54 -8.11 -4.36
C GLY A 99 -12.61 -6.64 -3.94
N ARG A 100 -11.47 -6.04 -3.58
CA ARG A 100 -11.39 -4.62 -3.20
C ARG A 100 -11.79 -3.67 -4.33
N THR A 101 -11.47 -4.02 -5.58
CA THR A 101 -11.86 -3.22 -6.74
C THR A 101 -13.38 -3.14 -6.86
N PHE A 102 -14.08 -4.28 -6.84
CA PHE A 102 -15.55 -4.30 -6.93
C PHE A 102 -16.23 -3.78 -5.67
N ALA A 103 -15.62 -3.96 -4.49
CA ALA A 103 -16.08 -3.39 -3.24
C ALA A 103 -16.09 -1.87 -3.24
N THR A 104 -15.03 -1.27 -3.77
CA THR A 104 -14.94 0.18 -3.96
C THR A 104 -16.01 0.68 -4.93
N ILE A 105 -16.25 -0.03 -6.04
CA ILE A 105 -17.28 0.33 -7.02
C ILE A 105 -18.70 0.28 -6.41
N LYS A 106 -18.98 -0.71 -5.54
CA LYS A 106 -20.29 -0.91 -4.91
C LYS A 106 -20.43 -0.28 -3.52
N ASN A 107 -19.41 0.42 -3.04
CA ASN A 107 -19.36 1.03 -1.71
C ASN A 107 -19.67 0.04 -0.57
N TYR A 108 -19.08 -1.16 -0.60
CA TYR A 108 -19.08 -2.07 0.55
C TYR A 108 -17.65 -2.39 0.99
N GLN A 109 -17.50 -2.99 2.16
CA GLN A 109 -16.18 -3.36 2.69
C GLN A 109 -15.94 -4.86 2.54
N VAL A 110 -14.72 -5.20 2.10
CA VAL A 110 -14.25 -6.59 2.03
C VAL A 110 -13.38 -6.88 3.25
N ASP A 111 -13.74 -7.94 3.97
CA ASP A 111 -12.99 -8.48 5.09
C ASP A 111 -11.92 -9.45 4.55
N GLY A 112 -10.65 -9.04 4.61
CA GLY A 112 -9.54 -9.81 4.07
C GLY A 112 -9.34 -11.18 4.75
N ASN A 113 -9.68 -11.30 6.03
CA ASN A 113 -9.57 -12.57 6.75
C ASN A 113 -10.62 -13.57 6.26
N LYS A 114 -11.85 -13.11 6.01
CA LYS A 114 -12.91 -13.94 5.44
C LYS A 114 -12.59 -14.38 4.02
N GLU A 115 -12.05 -13.46 3.20
CA GLU A 115 -11.64 -13.78 1.83
C GLU A 115 -10.50 -14.82 1.81
N MET A 116 -9.51 -14.67 2.69
CA MET A 116 -8.43 -15.65 2.86
C MET A 116 -8.96 -17.05 3.20
N MET A 117 -9.88 -17.14 4.17
CA MET A 117 -10.51 -18.42 4.53
C MET A 117 -11.32 -19.01 3.37
N ALA A 118 -12.07 -18.19 2.63
CA ALA A 118 -12.87 -18.63 1.49
C ALA A 118 -11.99 -19.19 0.35
N ILE A 119 -10.94 -18.47 -0.03
CA ILE A 119 -9.98 -18.93 -1.06
C ILE A 119 -9.26 -20.20 -0.60
N GLY A 120 -8.87 -20.29 0.66
CA GLY A 120 -8.26 -21.49 1.24
C GLY A 120 -9.17 -22.70 1.18
N LEU A 121 -10.40 -22.57 1.69
CA LEU A 121 -11.39 -23.65 1.69
C LEU A 121 -11.77 -24.09 0.26
N MET A 122 -11.93 -23.13 -0.65
CA MET A 122 -12.18 -23.40 -2.08
C MET A 122 -11.07 -24.25 -2.70
N ASN A 123 -9.80 -23.92 -2.43
CA ASN A 123 -8.68 -24.67 -2.99
C ASN A 123 -8.49 -26.04 -2.32
N ILE A 124 -8.79 -26.18 -1.03
CA ILE A 124 -8.81 -27.48 -0.35
C ILE A 124 -9.88 -28.37 -0.99
N ALA A 125 -11.11 -27.89 -1.13
CA ALA A 125 -12.19 -28.63 -1.79
C ALA A 125 -11.84 -28.96 -3.25
N GLY A 126 -11.26 -27.99 -3.98
CA GLY A 126 -10.80 -28.16 -5.35
C GLY A 126 -9.74 -29.25 -5.51
N SER A 127 -8.81 -29.37 -4.55
CA SER A 127 -7.75 -30.40 -4.58
C SER A 127 -8.28 -31.83 -4.56
N CYS A 128 -9.47 -32.04 -3.98
CA CYS A 128 -10.16 -33.34 -3.96
C CYS A 128 -10.90 -33.66 -5.28
N SER A 129 -10.92 -32.75 -6.24
CA SER A 129 -11.66 -32.85 -7.50
C SER A 129 -10.79 -32.66 -8.76
N SER A 130 -9.47 -32.86 -8.63
CA SER A 130 -8.47 -32.62 -9.67
C SER A 130 -8.45 -31.18 -10.20
N CYS A 131 -8.82 -30.19 -9.37
CA CYS A 131 -8.76 -28.79 -9.75
C CYS A 131 -7.34 -28.22 -9.54
N TYR A 132 -6.91 -27.36 -10.46
CA TYR A 132 -5.71 -26.55 -10.25
C TYR A 132 -6.01 -25.37 -9.30
N VAL A 133 -4.95 -24.71 -8.81
CA VAL A 133 -5.09 -23.57 -7.89
C VAL A 133 -5.97 -22.49 -8.52
N THR A 134 -7.06 -22.17 -7.84
CA THR A 134 -8.06 -21.20 -8.28
C THR A 134 -7.95 -19.91 -7.48
N SER A 135 -8.17 -18.78 -8.15
CA SER A 135 -8.17 -17.42 -7.59
C SER A 135 -9.41 -16.62 -8.07
N GLY A 136 -9.55 -15.39 -7.58
CA GLY A 136 -10.55 -14.44 -8.05
C GLY A 136 -10.22 -13.93 -9.45
N SER A 137 -11.12 -14.15 -10.40
CA SER A 137 -10.92 -13.70 -11.79
C SER A 137 -11.48 -12.29 -12.01
N PHE A 138 -10.61 -11.34 -12.37
CA PHE A 138 -11.02 -9.98 -12.73
C PHE A 138 -12.02 -9.97 -13.91
N SER A 139 -11.68 -10.69 -14.99
CA SER A 139 -12.48 -10.72 -16.22
C SER A 139 -13.89 -11.29 -15.98
N ARG A 140 -14.01 -12.44 -15.30
CA ARG A 140 -15.32 -13.05 -15.01
C ARG A 140 -16.15 -12.20 -14.04
N SER A 141 -15.50 -11.63 -13.02
CA SER A 141 -16.18 -10.74 -12.06
C SER A 141 -16.67 -9.46 -12.74
N ALA A 142 -15.90 -8.90 -13.67
CA ALA A 142 -16.31 -7.72 -14.45
C ALA A 142 -17.52 -8.00 -15.34
N VAL A 143 -17.56 -9.16 -16.02
CA VAL A 143 -18.72 -9.55 -16.82
C VAL A 143 -19.94 -9.76 -15.94
N ASN A 144 -19.80 -10.49 -14.82
CA ASN A 144 -20.89 -10.74 -13.88
C ASN A 144 -21.45 -9.44 -13.28
N TYR A 145 -20.55 -8.52 -12.93
CA TYR A 145 -20.88 -7.18 -12.44
C TYR A 145 -21.64 -6.37 -13.48
N ASN A 146 -21.13 -6.29 -14.71
CA ASN A 146 -21.73 -5.52 -15.78
C ASN A 146 -23.07 -6.12 -16.27
N ALA A 147 -23.25 -7.43 -16.12
CA ALA A 147 -24.52 -8.11 -16.35
C ALA A 147 -25.59 -7.78 -15.29
N GLY A 148 -25.24 -7.03 -14.23
CA GLY A 148 -26.17 -6.59 -13.20
C GLY A 148 -26.38 -7.59 -12.06
N ALA A 149 -25.50 -8.60 -11.92
CA ALA A 149 -25.61 -9.56 -10.82
C ALA A 149 -25.49 -8.87 -9.46
N GLN A 150 -26.41 -9.19 -8.55
CA GLN A 150 -26.46 -8.64 -7.20
C GLN A 150 -26.22 -9.67 -6.10
N THR A 151 -26.40 -10.95 -6.38
CA THR A 151 -26.30 -12.04 -5.41
C THR A 151 -25.31 -13.11 -5.86
N THR A 152 -24.83 -13.90 -4.91
CA THR A 152 -23.91 -15.03 -5.15
C THR A 152 -24.55 -16.18 -5.95
N VAL A 153 -25.88 -16.17 -6.09
CA VAL A 153 -26.64 -17.13 -6.92
C VAL A 153 -26.14 -17.11 -8.37
N SER A 154 -25.66 -15.97 -8.87
CA SER A 154 -25.07 -15.89 -10.21
C SER A 154 -23.88 -16.85 -10.38
N ASN A 155 -23.06 -17.05 -9.34
CA ASN A 155 -21.95 -17.99 -9.40
C ASN A 155 -22.41 -19.45 -9.43
N ILE A 156 -23.54 -19.77 -8.78
CA ILE A 156 -24.15 -21.10 -8.83
C ILE A 156 -24.65 -21.39 -10.25
N ILE A 157 -25.34 -20.42 -10.87
CA ILE A 157 -25.81 -20.53 -12.26
C ILE A 157 -24.61 -20.72 -13.20
N MET A 158 -23.55 -19.93 -13.03
CA MET A 158 -22.32 -20.06 -13.82
C MET A 158 -21.69 -21.45 -13.67
N ALA A 159 -21.58 -21.98 -12.44
CA ALA A 159 -21.06 -23.32 -12.20
C ALA A 159 -21.93 -24.41 -12.85
N SER A 160 -23.25 -24.27 -12.79
CA SER A 160 -24.19 -25.21 -13.45
C SER A 160 -24.06 -25.20 -14.97
N ALA A 161 -23.86 -24.02 -15.58
CA ALA A 161 -23.66 -23.88 -17.02
C ALA A 161 -22.32 -24.52 -17.46
N VAL A 162 -21.26 -24.37 -16.65
CA VAL A 162 -19.98 -25.07 -16.88
C VAL A 162 -20.16 -26.58 -16.80
N LEU A 163 -20.91 -27.08 -15.80
CA LEU A 163 -21.20 -28.51 -15.66
C LEU A 163 -21.95 -29.08 -16.87
N VAL A 164 -23.00 -28.40 -17.34
CA VAL A 164 -23.73 -28.79 -18.57
C VAL A 164 -22.80 -28.79 -19.78
N THR A 165 -21.91 -27.81 -19.86
CA THR A 165 -20.95 -27.72 -20.97
C THR A 165 -20.00 -28.91 -20.98
N LEU A 166 -19.47 -29.31 -19.82
CA LEU A 166 -18.58 -30.47 -19.66
C LEU A 166 -19.25 -31.80 -20.01
N LEU A 167 -20.53 -31.95 -19.66
CA LEU A 167 -21.27 -33.20 -19.89
C LEU A 167 -21.74 -33.36 -21.35
N PHE A 168 -22.23 -32.28 -21.96
CA PHE A 168 -22.95 -32.37 -23.23
C PHE A 168 -22.28 -31.62 -24.39
N LEU A 169 -21.66 -30.47 -24.13
CA LEU A 169 -21.20 -29.55 -25.19
C LEU A 169 -19.71 -29.71 -25.55
N MET A 170 -18.92 -30.48 -24.79
CA MET A 170 -17.51 -30.76 -25.10
C MET A 170 -17.22 -31.14 -26.57
N PRO A 171 -17.99 -32.03 -27.23
CA PRO A 171 -17.73 -32.37 -28.63
C PRO A 171 -17.91 -31.20 -29.61
N LEU A 172 -18.67 -30.15 -29.26
CA LEU A 172 -18.82 -28.97 -30.14
C LEU A 172 -17.51 -28.17 -30.26
N PHE A 173 -16.59 -28.30 -29.31
CA PHE A 173 -15.34 -27.54 -29.31
C PHE A 173 -14.24 -28.16 -30.17
N TYR A 174 -14.43 -29.36 -30.73
CA TYR A 174 -13.39 -30.12 -31.47
C TYR A 174 -12.73 -29.29 -32.58
N TYR A 175 -13.53 -28.61 -33.40
CA TYR A 175 -13.07 -27.82 -34.55
C TYR A 175 -12.73 -26.36 -34.20
N THR A 176 -12.69 -26.01 -32.91
CA THR A 176 -12.38 -24.64 -32.52
C THR A 176 -10.91 -24.34 -32.82
N PRO A 177 -10.59 -23.25 -33.54
CA PRO A 177 -9.21 -22.91 -33.85
C PRO A 177 -8.51 -22.23 -32.67
N ASN A 178 -7.24 -22.60 -32.44
CA ASN A 178 -6.40 -21.99 -31.41
C ASN A 178 -6.22 -20.48 -31.62
N LEU A 179 -6.27 -20.01 -32.87
CA LEU A 179 -6.19 -18.59 -33.23
C LEU A 179 -7.26 -17.73 -32.54
N VAL A 180 -8.48 -18.26 -32.41
CA VAL A 180 -9.61 -17.51 -31.84
C VAL A 180 -9.50 -17.45 -30.34
N LEU A 181 -9.06 -18.54 -29.70
CA LEU A 181 -8.72 -18.54 -28.28
C LEU A 181 -7.61 -17.54 -27.97
N ALA A 182 -6.54 -17.52 -28.78
CA ALA A 182 -5.45 -16.55 -28.65
C ALA A 182 -5.95 -15.10 -28.80
N SER A 183 -6.81 -14.85 -29.79
CA SER A 183 -7.45 -13.54 -29.98
C SER A 183 -8.27 -13.15 -28.74
N ILE A 184 -9.10 -14.03 -28.19
CA ILE A 184 -9.88 -13.77 -26.97
C ILE A 184 -8.95 -13.41 -25.79
N ILE A 185 -7.83 -14.11 -25.62
CA ILE A 185 -6.87 -13.83 -24.55
C ILE A 185 -6.20 -12.46 -24.74
N ILE A 186 -5.63 -12.19 -25.92
CA ILE A 186 -4.96 -10.91 -26.22
C ILE A 186 -5.91 -9.74 -26.02
N THR A 187 -7.13 -9.89 -26.53
CA THR A 187 -8.16 -8.86 -26.47
C THR A 187 -8.68 -8.60 -25.05
N ALA A 188 -8.66 -9.61 -24.18
CA ALA A 188 -8.95 -9.46 -22.76
C ALA A 188 -7.80 -8.77 -22.00
N VAL A 189 -6.55 -9.18 -22.24
CA VAL A 189 -5.36 -8.68 -21.51
C VAL A 189 -5.06 -7.22 -21.84
N ILE A 190 -5.25 -6.78 -23.10
CA ILE A 190 -5.06 -5.36 -23.48
C ILE A 190 -5.93 -4.42 -22.62
N GLY A 191 -7.11 -4.87 -22.19
CA GLY A 191 -8.00 -4.08 -21.34
C GLY A 191 -7.51 -3.90 -19.89
N LEU A 192 -6.56 -4.72 -19.44
CA LEU A 192 -5.99 -4.68 -18.09
C LEU A 192 -4.80 -3.72 -17.97
N ILE A 193 -4.25 -3.25 -19.09
CA ILE A 193 -3.08 -2.36 -19.08
C ILE A 193 -3.52 -0.91 -18.80
N ASP A 194 -3.26 -0.44 -17.58
CA ASP A 194 -3.50 0.95 -17.16
C ASP A 194 -2.21 1.79 -17.24
N TYR A 195 -1.98 2.38 -18.41
CA TYR A 195 -0.84 3.27 -18.65
C TYR A 195 -0.94 4.60 -17.90
N GLN A 196 -2.16 5.05 -17.54
CA GLN A 196 -2.35 6.33 -16.85
C GLN A 196 -1.96 6.20 -15.37
N ALA A 197 -2.29 5.06 -14.74
CA ALA A 197 -1.82 4.74 -13.41
C ALA A 197 -0.29 4.71 -13.35
N ALA A 198 0.37 4.07 -14.32
CA ALA A 198 1.84 4.04 -14.40
C ALA A 198 2.44 5.46 -14.54
N TYR A 199 1.87 6.30 -15.40
CA TYR A 199 2.32 7.70 -15.55
C TYR A 199 2.09 8.52 -14.28
N LYS A 200 0.97 8.31 -13.59
CA LYS A 200 0.68 8.97 -12.31
C LYS A 200 1.71 8.59 -11.24
N LEU A 201 2.10 7.31 -11.15
CA LEU A 201 3.17 6.87 -10.25
C LEU A 201 4.47 7.62 -10.55
N TRP A 202 4.88 7.71 -11.81
CA TRP A 202 6.08 8.46 -12.21
C TRP A 202 6.05 9.93 -11.77
N LYS A 203 4.89 10.60 -11.88
CA LYS A 203 4.74 12.02 -11.51
C LYS A 203 4.71 12.24 -9.99
N VAL A 204 4.17 11.29 -9.22
CA VAL A 204 3.93 11.45 -7.77
C VAL A 204 5.10 10.90 -6.95
N ASP A 205 5.54 9.67 -7.22
CA ASP A 205 6.58 9.00 -6.44
C ASP A 205 7.47 8.09 -7.32
N LYS A 206 8.73 8.51 -7.48
CA LYS A 206 9.71 7.80 -8.30
C LYS A 206 10.03 6.41 -7.76
N LEU A 207 9.98 6.20 -6.44
CA LEU A 207 10.29 4.89 -5.85
C LEU A 207 9.16 3.89 -6.09
N ASP A 208 7.90 4.34 -6.08
CA ASP A 208 6.76 3.47 -6.44
C ASP A 208 6.77 3.15 -7.93
N CYS A 209 7.16 4.10 -8.78
CA CYS A 209 7.37 3.82 -10.19
C CYS A 209 8.51 2.83 -10.42
N LEU A 210 9.60 2.93 -9.66
CA LEU A 210 10.71 1.96 -9.71
C LEU A 210 10.23 0.56 -9.32
N ALA A 211 9.47 0.43 -8.23
CA ALA A 211 8.88 -0.84 -7.82
C ALA A 211 7.97 -1.43 -8.93
N CYS A 212 7.16 -0.60 -9.57
CA CYS A 212 6.32 -1.01 -10.70
C CYS A 212 7.14 -1.49 -11.91
N LEU A 213 8.19 -0.76 -12.30
CA LEU A 213 9.06 -1.14 -13.43
C LEU A 213 9.83 -2.43 -13.13
N CYS A 214 10.36 -2.57 -11.91
CA CYS A 214 11.02 -3.79 -11.46
C CYS A 214 10.07 -4.99 -11.45
N SER A 215 8.81 -4.79 -11.05
CA SER A 215 7.77 -5.83 -11.17
C SER A 215 7.57 -6.23 -12.63
N PHE A 216 7.34 -5.25 -13.52
CA PHE A 216 7.08 -5.49 -14.93
C PHE A 216 8.23 -6.26 -15.62
N PHE A 217 9.46 -5.74 -15.52
CA PHE A 217 10.63 -6.37 -16.15
C PHE A 217 11.06 -7.65 -15.44
N GLY A 218 10.91 -7.72 -14.11
CA GLY A 218 11.22 -8.93 -13.35
C GLY A 218 10.29 -10.10 -13.70
N VAL A 219 9.00 -9.83 -13.88
CA VAL A 219 8.03 -10.85 -14.35
C VAL A 219 8.32 -11.25 -15.79
N LEU A 220 8.64 -10.28 -16.66
CA LEU A 220 8.87 -10.52 -18.09
C LEU A 220 10.15 -11.33 -18.37
N PHE A 221 11.26 -11.04 -17.67
CA PHE A 221 12.57 -11.62 -17.98
C PHE A 221 13.02 -12.72 -17.02
N ILE A 222 12.45 -12.81 -15.82
CA ILE A 222 12.91 -13.76 -14.78
C ILE A 222 11.81 -14.77 -14.46
N SER A 223 10.82 -14.37 -13.67
CA SER A 223 9.67 -15.19 -13.32
C SER A 223 8.65 -14.36 -12.53
N VAL A 224 7.39 -14.82 -12.52
CA VAL A 224 6.31 -14.16 -11.76
C VAL A 224 6.66 -13.97 -10.27
N PRO A 225 7.09 -15.00 -9.51
CA PRO A 225 7.33 -14.85 -8.08
C PRO A 225 8.52 -13.94 -7.77
N LEU A 226 9.61 -14.03 -8.54
CA LEU A 226 10.81 -13.22 -8.31
C LEU A 226 10.56 -11.75 -8.67
N GLY A 227 9.89 -11.46 -9.80
CA GLY A 227 9.57 -10.09 -10.19
C GLY A 227 8.70 -9.37 -9.16
N LEU A 228 7.68 -10.06 -8.64
CA LEU A 228 6.83 -9.52 -7.56
C LEU A 228 7.61 -9.38 -6.25
N GLY A 229 8.46 -10.35 -5.90
CA GLY A 229 9.30 -10.29 -4.69
C GLY A 229 10.24 -9.08 -4.68
N ILE A 230 10.85 -8.75 -5.81
CA ILE A 230 11.70 -7.56 -5.96
C ILE A 230 10.90 -6.28 -5.72
N ALA A 231 9.69 -6.18 -6.29
CA ALA A 231 8.84 -5.01 -6.12
C ALA A 231 8.39 -4.80 -4.65
N VAL A 232 8.06 -5.90 -3.96
CA VAL A 232 7.75 -5.86 -2.52
C VAL A 232 8.98 -5.43 -1.72
N ALA A 233 10.17 -5.96 -2.03
CA ALA A 233 11.41 -5.58 -1.35
C ALA A 233 11.70 -4.08 -1.50
N ILE A 234 11.55 -3.52 -2.70
CA ILE A 234 11.72 -2.07 -2.94
C ILE A 234 10.71 -1.26 -2.12
N SER A 235 9.46 -1.71 -2.04
CA SER A 235 8.41 -1.06 -1.24
C SER A 235 8.73 -1.08 0.26
N VAL A 236 9.24 -2.20 0.77
CA VAL A 236 9.69 -2.33 2.16
C VAL A 236 10.90 -1.43 2.44
N ILE A 237 11.89 -1.41 1.54
CA ILE A 237 13.06 -0.54 1.65
C ILE A 237 12.63 0.94 1.66
N LYS A 238 11.69 1.33 0.79
CA LYS A 238 11.13 2.69 0.79
C LYS A 238 10.54 3.06 2.14
N ILE A 239 9.73 2.17 2.73
CA ILE A 239 9.15 2.39 4.07
C ILE A 239 10.25 2.53 5.11
N LEU A 240 11.25 1.64 5.11
CA LEU A 240 12.37 1.71 6.04
C LEU A 240 13.17 3.00 5.90
N LEU A 241 13.44 3.46 4.67
CA LEU A 241 14.12 4.74 4.43
C LEU A 241 13.33 5.92 5.00
N HIS A 242 12.01 5.91 4.86
CA HIS A 242 11.15 6.96 5.40
C HIS A 242 11.12 6.94 6.93
N VAL A 243 11.05 5.75 7.54
CA VAL A 243 11.08 5.56 9.00
C VAL A 243 12.44 5.96 9.58
N SER A 244 13.55 5.57 8.94
CA SER A 244 14.92 5.82 9.40
C SER A 244 15.37 7.29 9.26
N ARG A 245 14.80 8.06 8.33
CA ARG A 245 15.13 9.47 8.11
C ARG A 245 13.89 10.35 8.21
N PRO A 246 13.33 10.50 9.40
CA PRO A 246 12.14 11.30 9.61
C PRO A 246 12.43 12.79 9.39
N ASN A 247 11.39 13.53 9.02
CA ASN A 247 11.48 14.97 8.89
C ASN A 247 11.55 15.63 10.27
N THR A 248 12.52 16.53 10.42
CA THR A 248 12.66 17.41 11.58
C THR A 248 12.53 18.84 11.10
N ARG A 249 11.80 19.67 11.85
CA ARG A 249 11.51 21.06 11.45
C ARG A 249 11.83 22.01 12.59
N VAL A 250 12.38 23.17 12.25
CA VAL A 250 12.53 24.28 13.20
C VAL A 250 11.24 25.08 13.23
N LEU A 251 10.69 25.28 14.42
CA LEU A 251 9.47 26.05 14.62
C LEU A 251 9.78 27.48 15.07
N GLY A 252 8.96 28.42 14.62
CA GLY A 252 8.91 29.81 15.05
C GLY A 252 7.49 30.20 15.45
N ASN A 253 7.37 31.23 16.27
CA ASN A 253 6.09 31.77 16.72
C ASN A 253 5.51 32.73 15.67
N ILE A 254 4.20 32.63 15.41
CA ILE A 254 3.47 33.64 14.64
C ILE A 254 3.08 34.79 15.58
N PRO A 255 3.56 36.02 15.35
CA PRO A 255 3.32 37.16 16.21
C PRO A 255 1.84 37.38 16.56
N GLY A 256 1.54 37.65 17.82
CA GLY A 256 0.18 37.85 18.32
C GLY A 256 -0.64 36.58 18.54
N THR A 257 -0.02 35.40 18.37
CA THR A 257 -0.66 34.10 18.62
C THR A 257 0.19 33.21 19.52
N LEU A 258 -0.37 32.07 19.94
CA LEU A 258 0.36 31.00 20.64
C LEU A 258 0.78 29.88 19.67
N ILE A 259 0.73 30.14 18.36
CA ILE A 259 0.89 29.12 17.32
C ILE A 259 2.35 29.08 16.85
N PHE A 260 2.94 27.90 16.91
CA PHE A 260 4.28 27.62 16.41
C PHE A 260 4.21 26.90 15.07
N ARG A 261 4.92 27.40 14.05
CA ARG A 261 4.96 26.82 12.70
C ARG A 261 6.36 26.84 12.11
N ASN A 262 6.56 26.01 11.07
CA ASN A 262 7.84 25.89 10.40
C ASN A 262 8.29 27.22 9.77
N VAL A 263 9.45 27.71 10.19
CA VAL A 263 10.05 28.99 9.74
C VAL A 263 10.36 28.99 8.24
N ASN A 264 10.71 27.83 7.67
CA ASN A 264 11.03 27.72 6.24
C ASN A 264 9.77 27.74 5.36
N GLN A 265 8.60 27.48 5.94
CA GLN A 265 7.35 27.38 5.21
C GLN A 265 6.49 28.64 5.35
N TYR A 266 6.41 29.20 6.56
CA TYR A 266 5.61 30.38 6.86
C TYR A 266 6.53 31.57 7.09
N ARG A 267 6.40 32.60 6.26
CA ARG A 267 7.27 33.80 6.33
C ARG A 267 7.01 34.61 7.60
N GLU A 268 5.82 34.49 8.16
CA GLU A 268 5.38 35.16 9.39
C GLU A 268 5.90 34.49 10.66
N ALA A 269 6.41 33.25 10.59
CA ALA A 269 6.91 32.54 11.75
C ALA A 269 8.31 33.04 12.14
N LEU A 270 8.40 33.67 13.32
CA LEU A 270 9.63 34.25 13.84
C LEU A 270 10.26 33.34 14.91
N ARG A 271 11.58 33.17 14.84
CA ARG A 271 12.33 32.47 15.91
C ARG A 271 12.28 33.29 17.20
N ILE A 272 12.26 32.60 18.34
CA ILE A 272 12.31 33.25 19.65
C ILE A 272 13.77 33.31 20.11
N PRO A 273 14.29 34.48 20.53
CA PRO A 273 15.67 34.61 20.98
C PRO A 273 15.99 33.64 22.13
N SER A 274 17.18 33.03 22.10
CA SER A 274 17.65 32.03 23.08
C SER A 274 16.91 30.69 23.11
N PHE A 275 15.93 30.46 22.23
CA PHE A 275 15.20 29.18 22.12
C PHE A 275 15.38 28.53 20.75
N LEU A 276 15.64 27.23 20.75
CA LEU A 276 15.56 26.38 19.57
C LEU A 276 14.40 25.39 19.73
N ILE A 277 13.36 25.54 18.91
CA ILE A 277 12.17 24.70 18.98
C ILE A 277 12.19 23.75 17.78
N LEU A 278 12.24 22.45 18.05
CA LEU A 278 12.35 21.40 17.05
C LEU A 278 11.12 20.49 17.10
N ALA A 279 10.43 20.35 15.98
CA ALA A 279 9.36 19.36 15.82
C ALA A 279 9.88 18.07 15.20
N VAL A 280 9.51 16.93 15.80
CA VAL A 280 9.80 15.59 15.26
C VAL A 280 8.52 14.99 14.70
N GLU A 281 8.49 14.80 13.38
CA GLU A 281 7.30 14.30 12.67
C GLU A 281 7.29 12.76 12.53
N SER A 282 7.74 12.02 13.54
CA SER A 282 7.76 10.55 13.51
C SER A 282 7.79 9.91 14.90
N PRO A 283 7.35 8.64 15.02
CA PRO A 283 7.73 7.80 16.15
C PRO A 283 9.26 7.73 16.31
N ILE A 284 9.73 7.54 17.54
CA ILE A 284 11.16 7.40 17.83
C ILE A 284 11.44 5.91 18.08
N TYR A 285 12.11 5.28 17.13
CA TYR A 285 12.48 3.86 17.19
C TYR A 285 13.98 3.70 17.04
N PHE A 286 14.49 2.50 17.34
CA PHE A 286 15.87 2.12 17.06
C PHE A 286 16.32 2.46 15.64
N ALA A 287 15.44 2.29 14.65
CA ALA A 287 15.75 2.53 13.24
C ALA A 287 16.09 4.01 12.91
N ASN A 288 15.68 4.96 13.76
CA ASN A 288 15.87 6.40 13.52
C ASN A 288 16.47 7.17 14.69
N SER A 289 16.65 6.55 15.85
CA SER A 289 17.06 7.24 17.07
C SER A 289 18.44 7.89 16.93
N THR A 290 19.45 7.16 16.44
CA THR A 290 20.79 7.70 16.16
C THR A 290 20.74 8.85 15.15
N TYR A 291 19.94 8.71 14.08
CA TYR A 291 19.77 9.76 13.09
C TYR A 291 19.16 11.02 13.69
N LEU A 292 18.13 10.87 14.54
CA LEU A 292 17.47 11.98 15.23
C LEU A 292 18.42 12.69 16.18
N GLN A 293 19.21 11.95 16.96
CA GLN A 293 20.22 12.51 17.87
C GLN A 293 21.25 13.35 17.10
N GLU A 294 21.86 12.79 16.06
CA GLU A 294 22.83 13.50 15.23
C GLU A 294 22.22 14.72 14.54
N ARG A 295 20.96 14.59 14.08
CA ARG A 295 20.23 15.66 13.42
C ARG A 295 19.91 16.80 14.38
N ILE A 296 19.44 16.52 15.58
CA ILE A 296 19.15 17.53 16.60
C ILE A 296 20.45 18.24 16.99
N LEU A 297 21.53 17.49 17.26
CA LEU A 297 22.83 18.10 17.57
C LEU A 297 23.39 18.94 16.42
N ARG A 298 23.11 18.57 15.17
CA ARG A 298 23.45 19.40 14.00
C ARG A 298 22.66 20.70 13.99
N TRP A 299 21.35 20.65 14.23
CA TRP A 299 20.52 21.86 14.35
C TRP A 299 21.00 22.80 15.47
N VAL A 300 21.42 22.24 16.61
CA VAL A 300 21.99 23.04 17.71
C VAL A 300 23.23 23.79 17.25
N ARG A 301 24.18 23.12 16.59
CA ARG A 301 25.39 23.78 16.05
C ARG A 301 25.06 24.85 15.01
N GLU A 302 24.17 24.55 14.07
CA GLU A 302 23.75 25.50 13.03
C GLU A 302 23.07 26.74 13.65
N GLU A 303 22.31 26.58 14.73
CA GLU A 303 21.68 27.70 15.44
C GLU A 303 22.68 28.50 16.27
N GLU A 304 23.66 27.85 16.91
CA GLU A 304 24.79 28.52 17.60
C GLU A 304 25.60 29.39 16.63
N GLU A 305 25.99 28.85 15.47
CA GLU A 305 26.71 29.59 14.42
C GLU A 305 25.91 30.79 13.89
N ARG A 306 24.59 30.63 13.73
CA ARG A 306 23.68 31.72 13.31
C ARG A 306 23.63 32.84 14.34
N ILE A 307 23.53 32.49 15.62
CA ILE A 307 23.47 33.44 16.73
C ILE A 307 24.77 34.25 16.80
N GLU A 308 25.93 33.61 16.64
CA GLU A 308 27.23 34.28 16.61
C GLU A 308 27.35 35.25 15.43
N ALA A 309 26.94 34.82 14.23
CA ALA A 309 26.97 35.66 13.03
C ALA A 309 26.08 36.91 13.15
N ASN A 310 24.91 36.77 13.78
CA ASN A 310 23.95 37.86 13.96
C ASN A 310 24.17 38.69 15.24
N LYS A 311 25.13 38.30 16.10
CA LYS A 311 25.36 38.89 17.43
C LYS A 311 24.09 38.89 18.31
N GLU A 312 23.33 37.79 18.24
CA GLU A 312 22.14 37.57 19.05
C GLU A 312 22.49 37.02 20.45
N ASN A 313 21.50 36.90 21.33
CA ASN A 313 21.67 36.28 22.64
C ASN A 313 22.01 34.79 22.48
N THR A 314 22.87 34.28 23.37
CA THR A 314 23.26 32.87 23.39
C THR A 314 22.05 31.94 23.50
N LEU A 315 22.17 30.76 22.88
CA LEU A 315 21.18 29.70 23.00
C LEU A 315 21.14 29.22 24.46
N LYS A 316 19.93 29.09 25.02
CA LYS A 316 19.74 28.66 26.41
C LYS A 316 18.86 27.42 26.54
N CYS A 317 17.86 27.28 25.67
CA CYS A 317 16.89 26.20 25.77
C CYS A 317 16.59 25.57 24.41
N ILE A 318 16.45 24.25 24.41
CA ILE A 318 15.99 23.43 23.30
C ILE A 318 14.68 22.77 23.70
N ILE A 319 13.63 23.02 22.93
CA ILE A 319 12.31 22.41 23.13
C ILE A 319 12.10 21.39 22.01
N LEU A 320 11.94 20.13 22.38
CA LEU A 320 11.54 19.07 21.47
C LEU A 320 10.01 18.96 21.49
N ASP A 321 9.40 19.47 20.43
CA ASP A 321 7.97 19.36 20.19
C ASP A 321 7.63 17.97 19.64
N MET A 322 6.88 17.21 20.44
CA MET A 322 6.33 15.91 20.05
C MET A 322 4.92 16.02 19.47
N THR A 323 4.34 17.22 19.43
CA THR A 323 3.16 17.48 18.60
C THR A 323 3.52 17.63 17.15
N GLY A 324 2.74 16.94 16.32
CA GLY A 324 2.84 17.09 14.89
C GLY A 324 2.10 18.33 14.47
N THR A 325 2.81 19.43 14.27
CA THR A 325 2.23 20.59 13.59
C THR A 325 2.17 20.34 12.07
N SER A 326 1.50 19.27 11.66
CA SER A 326 1.23 19.01 10.25
C SER A 326 0.21 20.01 9.68
N VAL A 327 0.36 20.25 8.40
CA VAL A 327 0.13 21.54 7.73
C VAL A 327 -1.28 21.71 7.14
N HIS A 328 -2.20 20.76 7.28
CA HIS A 328 -3.43 20.76 6.47
C HIS A 328 -4.77 20.56 7.18
N VAL A 329 -4.84 20.46 8.52
CA VAL A 329 -6.12 20.30 9.23
C VAL A 329 -6.04 20.98 10.60
N PRO A 330 -7.11 21.63 11.12
CA PRO A 330 -7.15 22.17 12.49
C PRO A 330 -7.18 21.10 13.59
N LEU A 331 -6.82 19.86 13.28
CA LEU A 331 -6.63 18.81 14.28
C LEU A 331 -5.15 18.77 14.61
N GLU A 332 -4.81 19.07 15.86
CA GLU A 332 -3.48 18.80 16.42
C GLU A 332 -3.25 17.28 16.40
N LEU A 333 -2.63 16.78 15.33
CA LEU A 333 -2.22 15.38 15.25
C LEU A 333 -0.87 15.24 15.96
N GLN A 334 -0.81 14.40 16.99
CA GLN A 334 0.45 14.07 17.64
C GLN A 334 1.31 13.22 16.69
N THR A 335 2.56 13.61 16.42
CA THR A 335 3.44 12.91 15.48
C THR A 335 4.28 11.81 16.12
N VAL A 336 4.68 11.99 17.37
CA VAL A 336 5.40 10.95 18.12
C VAL A 336 4.39 10.03 18.78
N THR A 337 3.84 9.09 18.02
CA THR A 337 2.80 8.17 18.52
C THR A 337 3.36 7.05 19.39
N ALA A 338 4.64 6.73 19.24
CA ALA A 338 5.31 5.65 19.97
C ALA A 338 6.81 5.93 20.14
N ILE A 339 7.34 5.38 21.23
CA ILE A 339 8.77 5.32 21.54
C ILE A 339 9.14 3.89 21.93
N ASP A 340 10.29 3.41 21.49
CA ASP A 340 10.90 2.15 21.96
C ASP A 340 12.05 2.40 22.94
N THR A 341 12.64 1.33 23.48
CA THR A 341 13.71 1.41 24.47
C THR A 341 14.90 2.22 23.98
N ASN A 342 15.36 1.98 22.75
CA ASN A 342 16.50 2.70 22.17
C ASN A 342 16.17 4.18 21.93
N GLY A 343 14.94 4.49 21.55
CA GLY A 343 14.44 5.86 21.45
C GLY A 343 14.46 6.58 22.81
N MET A 344 14.02 5.90 23.86
CA MET A 344 14.04 6.41 25.23
C MET A 344 15.48 6.69 25.72
N ASP A 345 16.40 5.76 25.50
CA ASP A 345 17.82 5.93 25.84
C ASP A 345 18.43 7.10 25.09
N THR A 346 18.07 7.27 23.81
CA THR A 346 18.53 8.39 22.98
C THR A 346 18.05 9.74 23.52
N VAL A 347 16.80 9.84 23.98
CA VAL A 347 16.27 11.07 24.60
C VAL A 347 17.01 11.38 25.91
N SER A 348 17.28 10.36 26.73
CA SER A 348 18.05 10.48 27.97
C SER A 348 19.50 10.92 27.71
N GLU A 349 20.14 10.34 26.71
CA GLU A 349 21.51 10.68 26.33
C GLU A 349 21.60 12.09 25.75
N LEU A 350 20.67 12.45 24.85
CA LEU A 350 20.59 13.79 24.27
C LEU A 350 20.46 14.85 25.38
N ARG A 351 19.63 14.59 26.39
CA ARG A 351 19.52 15.46 27.56
C ARG A 351 20.86 15.63 28.27
N LYS A 352 21.55 14.54 28.61
CA LYS A 352 22.86 14.59 29.28
C LYS A 352 23.90 15.36 28.46
N ILE A 353 23.88 15.20 27.13
CA ILE A 353 24.78 15.93 26.21
C ILE A 353 24.49 17.43 26.23
N LEU A 354 23.21 17.83 26.21
CA LEU A 354 22.79 19.22 26.21
C LEU A 354 23.00 19.91 27.57
N GLU A 355 22.77 19.20 28.68
CA GLU A 355 23.06 19.70 30.03
C GLU A 355 24.56 19.96 30.24
N LYS A 356 25.44 19.10 29.72
CA LYS A 356 26.89 19.34 29.72
C LYS A 356 27.29 20.61 28.97
N ARG A 357 26.45 21.08 28.03
CA ARG A 357 26.62 22.34 27.30
C ARG A 357 25.89 23.53 27.94
N SER A 358 25.34 23.36 29.15
CA SER A 358 24.50 24.37 29.82
C SER A 358 23.24 24.76 29.03
N LEU A 359 22.74 23.86 28.18
CA LEU A 359 21.49 24.03 27.43
C LEU A 359 20.38 23.23 28.11
N GLN A 360 19.27 23.89 28.44
CA GLN A 360 18.10 23.23 29.02
C GLN A 360 17.34 22.47 27.92
N PHE A 361 17.18 21.16 28.10
CA PHE A 361 16.42 20.31 27.16
C PHE A 361 15.05 19.97 27.72
N VAL A 362 14.00 20.24 26.94
CA VAL A 362 12.61 20.15 27.39
C VAL A 362 11.77 19.42 26.36
N LEU A 363 10.82 18.60 26.84
CA LEU A 363 9.85 17.92 25.99
C LEU A 363 8.50 18.66 26.02
N ALA A 364 7.90 18.89 24.87
CA ALA A 364 6.56 19.44 24.76
C ALA A 364 5.58 18.38 24.22
N ASN A 365 4.48 18.19 24.93
CA ASN A 365 3.32 17.34 24.61
C ASN A 365 3.63 15.89 24.18
N PRO A 366 4.36 15.09 24.99
CA PRO A 366 4.45 13.66 24.72
C PRO A 366 3.08 12.98 24.87
N VAL A 367 2.75 12.11 23.92
CA VAL A 367 1.48 11.34 23.91
C VAL A 367 1.39 10.43 25.14
N GLY A 368 0.17 10.14 25.63
CA GLY A 368 -0.04 9.29 26.81
C GLY A 368 0.76 7.97 26.82
N ASN A 369 0.80 7.23 25.71
CA ASN A 369 1.59 5.98 25.61
C ASN A 369 3.11 6.24 25.68
N VAL A 370 3.59 7.37 25.13
CA VAL A 370 5.00 7.78 25.25
C VAL A 370 5.30 8.19 26.69
N MET A 371 4.41 8.95 27.32
CA MET A 371 4.54 9.38 28.70
C MET A 371 4.58 8.19 29.66
N GLU A 372 3.69 7.22 29.49
CA GLU A 372 3.65 6.01 30.31
C GLU A 372 4.97 5.23 30.22
N LYS A 373 5.52 5.05 29.02
CA LYS A 373 6.82 4.39 28.83
C LYS A 373 7.98 5.17 29.45
N LEU A 374 7.99 6.51 29.29
CA LEU A 374 9.01 7.36 29.90
C LEU A 374 8.94 7.32 31.43
N HIS A 375 7.74 7.20 32.00
CA HIS A 375 7.53 7.03 33.43
C HIS A 375 8.05 5.67 33.92
N GLN A 376 7.65 4.59 33.25
CA GLN A 376 8.10 3.23 33.58
C GLN A 376 9.62 3.06 33.46
N ALA A 377 10.27 3.81 32.58
CA ALA A 377 11.72 3.84 32.41
C ALA A 377 12.46 4.77 33.41
N ASN A 378 11.76 5.43 34.34
CA ASN A 378 12.29 6.43 35.28
C ASN A 378 13.01 7.61 34.57
N ILE A 379 12.68 7.89 33.31
CA ILE A 379 13.27 8.98 32.55
C ILE A 379 12.62 10.30 32.93
N LEU A 380 11.30 10.31 33.22
CA LEU A 380 10.60 11.53 33.64
C LEU A 380 11.19 12.13 34.92
N ASP A 381 11.58 11.29 35.88
CA ASP A 381 12.19 11.75 37.13
C ASP A 381 13.50 12.50 36.86
N SER A 382 14.23 12.07 35.82
CA SER A 382 15.41 12.78 35.39
C SER A 382 15.02 14.20 34.94
N PHE A 383 14.00 14.37 34.08
CA PHE A 383 13.57 15.67 33.53
C PHE A 383 13.01 16.61 34.61
N GLY A 384 12.50 16.05 35.72
CA GLY A 384 11.90 16.79 36.82
C GLY A 384 10.61 17.53 36.44
N LEU A 385 10.06 18.29 37.37
CA LEU A 385 8.78 19.01 37.20
C LEU A 385 8.81 20.10 36.12
N LYS A 386 10.00 20.57 35.71
CA LYS A 386 10.20 21.64 34.71
C LYS A 386 10.77 21.15 33.37
N GLY A 387 10.78 19.85 33.13
CA GLY A 387 11.35 19.26 31.91
C GLY A 387 10.32 18.80 30.88
N VAL A 388 9.03 18.77 31.23
CA VAL A 388 7.94 18.33 30.36
C VAL A 388 6.75 19.27 30.47
N TYR A 389 6.25 19.77 29.33
CA TYR A 389 5.13 20.73 29.27
C TYR A 389 4.03 20.22 28.35
N LEU A 390 2.81 20.75 28.53
CA LEU A 390 1.67 20.40 27.68
C LEU A 390 1.75 21.08 26.32
N THR A 391 2.30 22.30 26.25
CA THR A 391 2.45 23.05 25.00
C THR A 391 3.82 23.71 24.90
N VAL A 392 4.26 23.95 23.66
CA VAL A 392 5.48 24.73 23.38
C VAL A 392 5.36 26.16 23.93
N ALA A 393 4.17 26.77 23.82
CA ALA A 393 3.92 28.12 24.32
C ALA A 393 4.13 28.23 25.84
N GLU A 394 3.61 27.26 26.59
CA GLU A 394 3.78 27.16 28.04
C GLU A 394 5.26 26.98 28.43
N ALA A 395 5.97 26.08 27.73
CA ALA A 395 7.40 25.87 27.94
C ALA A 395 8.21 27.15 27.73
N VAL A 396 7.95 27.87 26.64
CA VAL A 396 8.62 29.16 26.36
C VAL A 396 8.27 30.19 27.44
N ALA A 397 7.01 30.26 27.87
CA ALA A 397 6.56 31.22 28.89
C ALA A 397 7.23 30.99 30.26
N ASP A 398 7.22 29.75 30.80
CA ASP A 398 7.84 29.46 32.10
C ASP A 398 9.36 29.72 32.06
N ILE A 399 10.04 29.22 31.02
CA ILE A 399 11.50 29.32 30.92
C ILE A 399 11.94 30.78 30.70
N SER A 400 11.20 31.54 29.88
CA SER A 400 11.49 32.98 29.69
C SER A 400 11.29 33.79 30.98
N SER A 401 10.34 33.40 31.84
CA SER A 401 10.12 34.05 33.13
C SER A 401 11.28 33.79 34.09
N SER A 402 11.87 32.59 34.05
CA SER A 402 13.04 32.23 34.87
C SER A 402 14.33 32.95 34.44
N PHE A 403 14.37 33.50 33.22
CA PHE A 403 15.53 34.25 32.71
C PHE A 403 15.48 35.76 32.98
N LYS A 404 14.35 36.29 33.45
CA LYS A 404 14.31 37.69 33.90
C LYS A 404 14.99 37.77 35.27
N PRO A 405 15.94 38.70 35.48
CA PRO A 405 16.48 38.92 36.81
C PRO A 405 15.32 39.28 37.75
N GLN A 406 15.25 38.59 38.90
CA GLN A 406 14.34 39.01 39.98
C GLN A 406 14.73 40.43 40.40
N PRO A 407 13.75 41.34 40.58
CA PRO A 407 13.98 42.76 40.83
C PRO A 407 14.75 43.04 42.11
#